data_AF-A5GUG1-F1
#
_entry.id   AF-A5GUG1-F1
#
_cell.length_a   1.000
_cell.length_b   1.000
_cell.length_c   1.000
_cell.angle_alpha   90.00
_cell.angle_beta   90.00
_cell.angle_gamma   90.00
#
_symmetry.space_group_name_H-M   'P 1'
#
loop_
_entity.id
_entity.type
_entity.pdbx_description
1 polymer ?
#
loop_
_entity_poly.entity_id
_entity_poly.type
_entity_poly.pdbx_seq_one_letter_code
_entity_poly.pdbx_strand_id
1 'polypeptide(L)' 'MIWPEGESLKADEWLAVSGEMGVERVGGVLRSVVIAERVQPIPKPKRPFEP' A
#
# COMPACT_ATOMS: atom_id res chain seq x y z
N MET A 1 -5.22 -11.83 -2.25
CA MET A 1 -4.82 -10.41 -2.35
C MET A 1 -3.94 -10.31 -3.59
N ILE A 2 -4.49 -9.80 -4.68
CA ILE A 2 -3.80 -9.71 -5.98
C ILE A 2 -3.10 -8.36 -5.96
N TRP A 3 -1.80 -8.38 -5.71
CA TRP A 3 -0.94 -7.23 -5.96
C TRP A 3 -1.04 -6.87 -7.45
N PRO A 4 -1.05 -5.59 -7.87
CA PRO A 4 -1.11 -5.26 -9.30
C PRO A 4 0.00 -5.99 -10.05
N GLU A 5 -0.39 -6.80 -11.05
CA GLU A 5 0.55 -7.62 -11.81
C GLU A 5 1.47 -6.71 -12.66
N GLY A 6 2.78 -6.98 -12.62
CA GLY A 6 3.76 -6.37 -13.52
C GLY A 6 4.88 -5.59 -12.84
N GLU A 7 4.82 -5.29 -11.55
CA GLU A 7 5.88 -4.56 -10.85
C GLU A 7 6.65 -5.45 -9.87
N SER A 8 7.95 -5.65 -10.11
CA SER A 8 8.86 -6.31 -9.17
C SER A 8 9.24 -5.35 -8.05
N LEU A 9 8.30 -5.07 -7.15
CA LEU A 9 8.56 -4.25 -5.98
C LEU A 9 9.39 -5.05 -4.97
N LYS A 10 10.35 -4.39 -4.35
CA LYS A 10 11.25 -5.01 -3.38
C LYS A 10 10.79 -4.68 -1.97
N ALA A 11 11.15 -5.57 -1.05
CA ALA A 11 11.04 -5.26 0.37
C ALA A 11 11.83 -3.98 0.70
N ASP A 12 11.35 -3.24 1.69
CA ASP A 12 11.96 -2.01 2.20
C ASP A 12 12.03 -0.82 1.21
N GLU A 13 11.21 -0.85 0.15
CA GLU A 13 11.03 0.29 -0.77
C GLU A 13 9.96 1.27 -0.27
N TRP A 14 10.19 2.55 -0.53
CA TRP A 14 9.17 3.58 -0.34
C TRP A 14 8.22 3.57 -1.52
N LEU A 15 6.93 3.43 -1.26
CA LEU A 15 5.88 3.35 -2.28
C LEU A 15 4.86 4.46 -2.08
N ALA A 16 4.42 5.08 -3.17
CA ALA A 16 3.16 5.80 -3.21
C ALA A 16 2.06 4.82 -3.63
N VAL A 17 1.01 4.71 -2.82
CA VAL A 17 -0.15 3.86 -3.07
C VAL A 17 -1.39 4.75 -3.17
N SER A 18 -2.19 4.56 -4.21
CA SER A 18 -3.47 5.24 -4.37
C SER A 18 -4.57 4.28 -4.83
N GLY A 19 -5.78 4.53 -4.37
CA GLY A 19 -6.97 3.76 -4.70
C GLY A 19 -8.08 4.09 -3.73
N GLU A 20 -9.01 3.15 -3.58
CA GLU A 20 -10.19 3.33 -2.74
C GLU A 20 -10.00 2.76 -1.34
N MET A 21 -10.65 3.39 -0.35
CA MET A 21 -10.74 2.81 0.99
C MET A 21 -11.79 1.70 1.00
N GLY A 22 -11.41 0.54 1.54
CA GLY A 22 -12.28 -0.62 1.71
C GLY A 22 -12.22 -1.18 3.12
N VAL A 23 -13.00 -2.25 3.34
CA VAL A 23 -12.99 -3.00 4.59
C VAL A 23 -12.82 -4.49 4.29
N GLU A 24 -11.80 -5.11 4.86
CA GLU A 24 -11.58 -6.55 4.79
C GLU A 24 -11.81 -7.22 6.15
N ARG A 25 -12.30 -8.45 6.12
CA ARG A 25 -12.42 -9.29 7.32
C ARG A 25 -11.22 -10.23 7.43
N VAL A 26 -10.41 -10.05 8.46
CA VAL A 26 -9.24 -10.90 8.74
C VAL A 26 -9.33 -11.44 10.17
N GLY A 27 -9.39 -12.77 10.31
CA GLY A 27 -9.53 -13.41 11.62
C GLY A 27 -10.81 -12.99 12.37
N GLY A 28 -11.90 -12.72 11.64
CA GLY A 28 -13.17 -12.27 12.22
C GLY A 28 -13.25 -10.76 12.51
N VAL A 29 -12.14 -10.03 12.45
CA VAL A 29 -12.08 -8.58 12.71
C VAL A 29 -12.13 -7.80 11.39
N LEU A 30 -12.87 -6.69 11.38
CA LEU A 30 -12.89 -5.75 10.26
C LEU A 30 -11.65 -4.86 10.31
N ARG A 31 -10.97 -4.71 9.17
CA ARG A 31 -9.81 -3.84 9.00
C ARG A 31 -10.03 -2.90 7.84
N SER A 32 -9.68 -1.63 8.04
CA SER A 32 -9.61 -0.65 6.96
C SER A 32 -8.43 -1.00 6.06
N VAL A 33 -8.67 -1.01 4.75
CA VAL A 33 -7.65 -1.32 3.74
C VAL A 33 -7.70 -0.30 2.62
N VAL A 34 -6.58 -0.15 1.90
CA VAL A 34 -6.56 0.55 0.60
C VAL A 34 -6.62 -0.52 -0.48
N ILE A 35 -7.66 -0.49 -1.30
CA ILE A 35 -7.75 -1.29 -2.53
C ILE A 35 -6.93 -0.55 -3.58
N ALA A 36 -5.68 -0.97 -3.74
CA ALA A 36 -4.70 -0.26 -4.56
C ALA A 36 -5.03 -0.37 -6.06
N GLU A 37 -5.20 0.76 -6.71
CA GLU A 37 -5.32 0.87 -8.17
C GLU A 37 -3.97 1.23 -8.82
N ARG A 38 -3.13 1.96 -8.08
CA ARG A 38 -1.78 2.32 -8.48
C ARG A 38 -0.82 2.17 -7.31
N VAL A 39 0.32 1.57 -7.62
CA VAL A 39 1.49 1.49 -6.75
C VAL A 39 2.68 1.96 -7.57
N GLN A 40 3.54 2.79 -7.00
CA GLN A 40 4.77 3.19 -7.68
C GLN A 40 5.89 3.47 -6.67
N PRO A 41 7.15 3.13 -6.97
CA PRO A 41 8.29 3.52 -6.15
C PRO A 41 8.42 5.04 -6.06
N ILE A 42 8.76 5.53 -4.88
CA ILE A 42 9.12 6.92 -4.63
C ILE A 42 10.49 6.99 -3.95
N PRO A 43 11.25 8.09 -4.11
CA PRO A 43 12.43 8.30 -3.28
C PRO A 43 12.03 8.39 -1.81
N LYS A 44 12.94 7.99 -0.91
CA LYS A 44 12.75 8.14 0.53
C LYS A 44 12.31 9.59 0.87
N PRO A 45 11.16 9.78 1.52
CA PRO A 45 10.71 11.11 1.92
C PRO A 45 11.72 11.80 2.82
N LYS A 46 11.81 13.14 2.73
CA LYS A 46 12.73 13.94 3.57
C LYS A 46 12.43 13.79 5.06
N ARG A 47 11.17 13.51 5.43
CA ARG A 47 10.69 13.35 6.81
C ARG A 47 9.74 12.15 6.89
N PRO A 48 10.28 10.92 6.99
CA PRO A 48 9.49 9.69 6.86
C PRO A 48 8.59 9.37 8.05
N PHE A 49 8.77 10.05 9.19
CA PHE A 49 8.11 9.74 10.46
C PHE A 49 7.48 10.97 11.12
N GLU A 50 7.14 12.01 10.36
CA GLU A 50 6.56 13.22 10.94
C GLU A 50 5.10 12.99 11.38
N PRO A 51 4.72 13.33 12.63
CA PRO A 51 3.32 13.34 13.08
C PRO A 51 2.51 14.50 12.51
#